data_AF-A0A9D5AYJ9-F1
#
_entry.id   AF-A0A9D5AYJ9-F1
#
_cell.length_a   1.000
_cell.length_b   1.000
_cell.length_c   1.000
_cell.angle_alpha   90.00
_cell.angle_beta   90.00
_cell.angle_gamma   90.00
#
_symmetry.space_group_name_H-M   'P 1'
#
loop_
_entity.id
_entity.type
_entity.pdbx_description
1 polymer ?
#
loop_
_entity_poly.entity_id
_entity_poly.type
_entity_poly.pdbx_seq_one_letter_code
_entity_poly.pdbx_strand_id
1 'polypeptide(L)'
;MAFSLAFLFLIRLWKFCRPPLDQCITEGGIAVGGLEYLLSLHNNCVMSSQDKLNCNPNLLDFSSFKHVYIDSFPKLRALYCQYKSCVASTVSGISTGNSIHQTATVILSMIYQKMTKGGLLSSNSSSPTSSNTCSSLIKSGDDALQRPVLPAWEIMEALPFVLEAILTACVHGRLSSRDLTTGLRDLVDFLPASIAAIIDYFSSEVTRGVWKLVPMNGTDWPSPAAVLQSVESEIKAILTHVGVAVPNCSSGDSPVMLPLPMAALVSLSITFKLDKSLEYIHAITGAALENCASGCPWPSMPVIGSLWAQKVRRWHNFIVVSGSRSVFRHNNESVAQLVRSCFTSFLGIFSSTSKLTAECSVNGLLGSSITAPGACPFVAPGFLFLRSCRNINNVQFLNDVIVGLVTEYSNELAGRMASSGSSRLKSNGASISLATQSAKEMATLGASLLCAAGGIQLVQELYKETIPTWLLSSRDVKLKNDNVVSYILEGYGIAYLLILSGSIFWGVETNLPLSKLSRRNRIIGVHLDFLAEVMERKISLSCNPITWKTYVCCVVRLMVSLAPAWLQEVKVDTLRKLARGLSRWNEHELALSLLQRGGTSAMGALAELVNLVEFEQKKPCS
;
A
#
# COMPACT_ATOMS: atom_id res chain seq x y z
N MET A 1 9.14 27.18 22.65
CA MET A 1 9.66 25.82 22.41
C MET A 1 9.55 25.52 20.92
N ALA A 2 10.68 25.47 20.22
CA ALA A 2 10.71 25.13 18.80
C ALA A 2 10.42 23.63 18.63
N PHE A 3 9.51 23.28 17.72
CA PHE A 3 9.45 21.90 17.23
C PHE A 3 10.77 21.61 16.51
N SER A 4 11.51 20.65 17.03
CA SER A 4 12.76 20.21 16.40
C SER A 4 12.48 19.52 15.07
N LEU A 5 13.50 19.41 14.22
CA LEU A 5 13.46 18.60 13.00
C LEU A 5 13.00 17.15 13.28
N ALA A 6 13.27 16.62 14.48
CA ALA A 6 12.82 15.29 14.89
C ALA A 6 11.28 15.17 14.94
N PHE A 7 10.56 16.26 15.27
CA PHE A 7 9.10 16.26 15.27
C PHE A 7 8.52 16.12 13.86
N LEU A 8 9.15 16.75 12.86
CA LEU A 8 8.76 16.60 11.45
C LEU A 8 9.00 15.17 10.93
N PHE A 9 10.11 14.54 11.34
CA PHE A 9 10.33 13.12 11.05
C PHE A 9 9.30 12.22 11.72
N LEU A 10 8.88 12.53 12.96
CA LEU A 10 7.81 11.81 13.65
C LEU A 10 6.47 11.96 12.92
N ILE A 11 6.08 13.17 12.51
CA ILE A 11 4.83 13.37 11.74
C ILE A 11 4.86 12.59 10.42
N ARG A 12 6.00 12.59 9.71
CA ARG A 12 6.20 11.77 8.51
C ARG A 12 6.04 10.28 8.79
N LEU A 13 6.64 9.79 9.88
CA LEU A 13 6.55 8.38 10.31
C LEU A 13 5.13 7.99 10.72
N TRP A 14 4.40 8.90 11.35
CA TRP A 14 3.02 8.73 11.76
C TRP A 14 2.03 8.75 10.59
N LYS A 15 2.49 9.06 9.36
CA LYS A 15 1.69 9.04 8.12
C LYS A 15 0.39 9.87 8.20
N PHE A 16 0.41 11.00 8.91
CA PHE A 16 -0.71 11.96 8.92
C PHE A 16 -1.14 12.35 7.49
N CYS A 17 -0.20 12.39 6.54
CA CYS A 17 -0.47 12.78 5.15
C CYS A 17 -1.06 11.68 4.25
N ARG A 18 -1.50 10.54 4.81
CA ARG A 18 -2.35 9.62 4.07
C ARG A 18 -3.79 9.94 4.45
N PRO A 19 -4.71 10.15 3.48
CA PRO A 19 -6.12 10.04 3.81
C PRO A 19 -6.32 8.71 4.54
N PRO A 20 -7.29 8.60 5.46
CA PRO A 20 -7.67 7.30 5.96
C PRO A 20 -7.97 6.49 4.71
N LEU A 21 -7.03 5.62 4.32
CA LEU A 21 -7.36 4.45 3.55
C LEU A 21 -8.56 3.90 4.30
N ASP A 22 -9.59 3.47 3.59
CA ASP A 22 -10.59 2.57 4.11
C ASP A 22 -9.82 1.36 4.68
N GLN A 23 -9.30 1.54 5.88
CA GLN A 23 -8.62 0.57 6.69
C GLN A 23 -9.80 -0.20 7.21
N CYS A 24 -10.19 -1.17 6.38
CA CYS A 24 -11.07 -2.25 6.72
C CYS A 24 -10.89 -2.52 8.20
N ILE A 25 -11.94 -2.17 8.93
CA ILE A 25 -12.05 -2.40 10.36
C ILE A 25 -11.82 -3.89 10.50
N THR A 26 -10.60 -4.28 10.91
CA THR A 26 -10.36 -5.65 11.28
C THR A 26 -11.32 -5.94 12.44
N GLU A 27 -11.83 -7.16 12.53
CA GLU A 27 -12.76 -7.68 13.54
C GLU A 27 -12.15 -7.61 14.97
N GLY A 28 -11.86 -6.39 15.43
CA GLY A 28 -10.97 -6.01 16.54
C GLY A 28 -10.48 -4.55 16.55
N GLY A 29 -10.90 -3.69 15.60
CA GLY A 29 -10.78 -2.22 15.69
C GLY A 29 -9.39 -1.61 15.45
N ILE A 30 -8.37 -2.40 15.11
CA ILE A 30 -7.01 -1.86 14.89
C ILE A 30 -6.83 -1.50 13.41
N ALA A 31 -6.89 -0.20 13.14
CA ALA A 31 -6.55 0.40 11.85
C ALA A 31 -5.06 0.16 11.54
N VAL A 32 -4.72 -0.34 10.34
CA VAL A 32 -3.33 -0.61 9.93
C VAL A 32 -2.66 0.67 9.45
N GLY A 33 -1.91 1.30 10.34
CA GLY A 33 -1.17 2.54 10.08
C GLY A 33 -1.59 3.66 11.03
N GLY A 34 -0.80 4.73 11.08
CA GLY A 34 -1.03 5.84 12.01
C GLY A 34 -0.41 5.63 13.39
N LEU A 35 -0.58 6.63 14.25
CA LEU A 35 -0.01 6.68 15.59
C LEU A 35 -0.53 5.56 16.50
N GLU A 36 -1.83 5.24 16.42
CA GLU A 36 -2.48 4.19 17.21
C GLU A 36 -1.89 2.80 16.91
N TYR A 37 -1.61 2.51 15.64
CA TYR A 37 -0.95 1.26 15.23
C TYR A 37 0.46 1.13 15.78
N LEU A 38 1.26 2.21 15.75
CA LEU A 38 2.63 2.21 16.26
C LEU A 38 2.68 2.03 17.78
N LEU A 39 1.77 2.68 18.51
CA LEU A 39 1.64 2.52 19.95
C LEU A 39 1.19 1.10 20.31
N SER A 40 0.24 0.53 19.57
CA SER A 40 -0.16 -0.87 19.72
C SER A 40 1.00 -1.83 19.46
N LEU A 41 1.79 -1.60 18.41
CA LEU A 41 2.96 -2.42 18.08
C LEU A 41 4.02 -2.36 19.19
N HIS A 42 4.34 -1.16 19.68
CA HIS A 42 5.23 -0.97 20.82
C HIS A 42 4.73 -1.76 22.04
N ASN A 43 3.47 -1.58 22.44
CA ASN A 43 2.91 -2.23 23.61
C ASN A 43 2.87 -3.75 23.47
N ASN A 44 2.59 -4.27 22.27
CA ASN A 44 2.67 -5.70 21.98
C ASN A 44 4.10 -6.25 22.08
N CYS A 45 5.11 -5.47 21.64
CA CYS A 45 6.52 -5.85 21.80
C CYS A 45 6.92 -5.89 23.29
N VAL A 46 6.48 -4.91 24.07
CA VAL A 46 6.69 -4.87 25.53
C VAL A 46 6.08 -6.10 26.21
N MET A 47 4.82 -6.43 25.88
CA MET A 47 4.18 -7.66 26.39
C MET A 47 4.98 -8.92 26.03
N SER A 48 5.39 -9.03 24.76
CA SER A 48 6.16 -10.20 24.29
C SER A 48 7.53 -10.33 24.97
N SER A 49 8.12 -9.21 25.40
CA SER A 49 9.39 -9.17 26.10
C SER A 49 9.24 -9.50 27.58
N GLN A 50 8.14 -9.07 28.22
CA GLN A 50 7.81 -9.44 29.60
C GLN A 50 7.50 -10.93 29.72
N ASP A 51 6.76 -11.51 28.76
CA ASP A 51 6.50 -12.95 28.71
C ASP A 51 7.81 -13.77 28.59
N LYS A 52 8.79 -13.28 27.83
CA LYS A 52 10.12 -13.90 27.72
C LYS A 52 10.95 -13.76 29.00
N LEU A 53 10.82 -12.65 29.72
CA LEU A 53 11.53 -12.41 30.99
C LEU A 53 11.04 -13.35 32.09
N ASN A 54 9.74 -13.65 32.13
CA ASN A 54 9.15 -14.63 33.05
C ASN A 54 9.69 -16.06 32.83
N CYS A 55 10.20 -16.38 31.63
CA CYS A 55 10.77 -17.69 31.32
C CYS A 55 12.27 -17.81 31.60
N ASN A 56 12.99 -16.71 31.85
CA ASN A 56 14.43 -16.77 32.10
C ASN A 56 14.91 -15.62 33.01
N PRO A 57 15.07 -15.84 34.34
CA PRO A 57 15.31 -14.77 35.32
C PRO A 57 16.74 -14.20 35.31
N ASN A 58 17.65 -14.71 34.48
CA ASN A 58 19.07 -14.36 34.50
C ASN A 58 19.47 -13.27 33.49
N LEU A 59 18.52 -12.56 32.86
CA LEU A 59 18.81 -11.44 31.96
C LEU A 59 18.49 -10.11 32.66
N LEU A 60 19.39 -9.67 33.56
CA LEU A 60 19.33 -8.35 34.18
C LEU A 60 19.89 -7.28 33.23
N ASP A 61 19.02 -6.28 32.95
CA ASP A 61 19.25 -4.89 32.48
C ASP A 61 18.40 -4.46 31.28
N PHE A 62 17.08 -4.64 31.38
CA PHE A 62 16.12 -3.82 30.62
C PHE A 62 15.15 -3.13 31.58
N SER A 63 15.68 -2.27 32.46
CA SER A 63 14.84 -1.37 33.23
C SER A 63 14.11 -0.39 32.29
N SER A 64 12.78 -0.36 32.37
CA SER A 64 11.86 0.73 31.94
C SER A 64 11.00 0.59 30.68
N PHE A 65 10.69 -0.60 30.15
CA PHE A 65 9.67 -0.70 29.09
C PHE A 65 8.25 -0.67 29.68
N LYS A 66 7.72 0.54 29.92
CA LYS A 66 6.33 0.77 30.33
C LYS A 66 5.43 0.82 29.10
N HIS A 67 4.18 0.34 29.23
CA HIS A 67 3.16 0.57 28.22
C HIS A 67 2.98 2.06 27.95
N VAL A 68 2.92 2.44 26.68
CA VAL A 68 2.76 3.83 26.23
C VAL A 68 1.41 3.96 25.54
N TYR A 69 0.55 4.81 26.09
CA TYR A 69 -0.75 5.14 25.51
C TYR A 69 -0.77 6.59 25.05
N ILE A 70 -1.60 6.90 24.04
CA ILE A 70 -1.75 8.27 23.51
C ILE A 70 -2.20 9.26 24.58
N ASP A 71 -2.94 8.78 25.58
CA ASP A 71 -3.40 9.57 26.73
C ASP A 71 -2.27 10.08 27.62
N SER A 72 -1.08 9.48 27.52
CA SER A 72 0.12 9.97 28.21
C SER A 72 0.63 11.29 27.61
N PHE A 73 0.16 11.66 26.41
CA PHE A 73 0.60 12.84 25.67
C PHE A 73 -0.61 13.72 25.28
N PRO A 74 -1.19 14.49 26.22
CA PRO A 74 -2.46 15.20 26.00
C PRO A 74 -2.41 16.20 24.84
N LYS A 75 -1.29 16.91 24.63
CA LYS A 75 -1.12 17.85 23.50
C LYS A 75 -1.05 17.14 22.14
N LEU A 76 -0.39 15.98 22.10
CA LEU A 76 -0.33 15.15 20.89
C LEU A 76 -1.70 14.53 20.59
N ARG A 77 -2.42 14.10 21.63
CA ARG A 77 -3.79 13.60 21.51
C ARG A 77 -4.72 14.69 20.95
N ALA A 78 -4.67 15.91 21.47
CA ALA A 78 -5.47 17.02 20.97
C ALA A 78 -5.21 17.29 19.49
N LEU A 79 -3.94 17.39 19.08
CA LEU A 79 -3.55 17.54 17.67
C LEU A 79 -4.06 16.39 16.79
N TYR A 80 -3.92 15.14 17.27
CA TYR A 80 -4.34 13.95 16.52
C TYR A 80 -5.87 13.86 16.39
N CYS A 81 -6.61 14.19 17.45
CA CYS A 81 -8.07 14.27 17.42
C CYS A 81 -8.55 15.35 16.46
N GLN A 82 -7.92 16.54 16.50
CA GLN A 82 -8.24 17.62 15.59
C GLN A 82 -7.99 17.23 14.14
N TYR A 83 -6.85 16.60 13.85
CA TYR A 83 -6.57 16.05 12.52
C TYR A 83 -7.68 15.08 12.08
N LYS A 84 -8.09 14.12 12.93
CA LYS A 84 -9.20 13.20 12.63
C LYS A 84 -10.51 13.95 12.34
N SER A 85 -10.81 14.99 13.12
CA SER A 85 -12.00 15.84 12.90
C SER A 85 -11.90 16.64 11.59
N CYS A 86 -10.75 17.21 11.27
CA CYS A 86 -10.52 17.92 10.01
C CYS A 86 -10.62 17.00 8.78
N VAL A 87 -10.33 15.70 8.93
CA VAL A 87 -10.56 14.69 7.88
C VAL A 87 -12.04 14.30 7.78
N ALA A 88 -12.75 14.15 8.90
CA ALA A 88 -14.14 13.72 8.92
C ALA A 88 -15.16 14.81 8.56
N SER A 89 -14.90 16.08 8.92
CA SER A 89 -15.81 17.22 8.70
C SER A 89 -15.09 18.50 8.26
N THR A 90 -15.79 19.37 7.53
CA THR A 90 -15.30 20.73 7.22
C THR A 90 -15.05 21.51 8.50
N VAL A 91 -14.13 22.48 8.45
CA VAL A 91 -13.74 23.30 9.62
C VAL A 91 -14.95 24.03 10.23
N SER A 92 -15.95 24.36 9.41
CA SER A 92 -17.24 24.94 9.83
C SER A 92 -18.07 24.05 10.76
N GLY A 93 -17.83 22.73 10.78
CA GLY A 93 -18.49 21.77 11.68
C GLY A 93 -17.74 21.49 12.98
N ILE A 94 -16.54 22.07 13.18
CA ILE A 94 -15.70 21.82 14.36
C ILE A 94 -15.96 22.90 15.41
N SER A 95 -16.71 22.57 16.45
CA SER A 95 -16.98 23.50 17.57
C SER A 95 -15.67 23.85 18.28
N THR A 96 -15.26 25.12 18.25
CA THR A 96 -14.03 25.59 18.92
C THR A 96 -14.31 26.73 19.89
N GLY A 97 -13.49 26.80 20.94
CA GLY A 97 -13.56 27.88 21.92
C GLY A 97 -12.93 29.18 21.40
N ASN A 98 -13.28 30.31 22.02
CA ASN A 98 -12.85 31.66 21.62
C ASN A 98 -11.31 31.83 21.49
N SER A 99 -10.51 31.05 22.21
CA SER A 99 -9.04 31.13 22.19
C SER A 99 -8.42 30.72 20.85
N ILE A 100 -8.97 29.70 20.17
CA ILE A 100 -8.43 29.20 18.90
C ILE A 100 -8.62 30.24 17.79
N HIS A 101 -9.79 30.90 17.77
CA HIS A 101 -10.08 31.98 16.84
C HIS A 101 -9.17 33.19 17.06
N GLN A 102 -8.89 33.56 18.31
CA GLN A 102 -7.94 34.64 18.63
C GLN A 102 -6.54 34.34 18.08
N THR A 103 -6.03 33.13 18.31
CA THR A 103 -4.75 32.65 17.77
C THR A 103 -4.75 32.67 16.23
N ALA A 104 -5.83 32.21 15.59
CA ALA A 104 -5.98 32.27 14.14
C ALA A 104 -5.95 33.70 13.61
N THR A 105 -6.63 34.65 14.27
CA THR A 105 -6.59 36.08 13.92
C THR A 105 -5.18 36.65 14.02
N VAL A 106 -4.43 36.30 15.06
CA VAL A 106 -3.03 36.72 15.23
C VAL A 106 -2.17 36.18 14.08
N ILE A 107 -2.31 34.91 13.70
CA ILE A 107 -1.56 34.32 12.58
C ILE A 107 -1.94 34.98 11.24
N LEU A 108 -3.24 35.21 11.01
CA LEU A 108 -3.72 35.93 9.82
C LEU A 108 -3.13 37.34 9.75
N SER A 109 -3.11 38.08 10.85
CA SER A 109 -2.55 39.43 10.89
C SER A 109 -1.06 39.44 10.55
N MET A 110 -0.28 38.46 11.03
CA MET A 110 1.13 38.28 10.66
C MET A 110 1.29 38.05 9.16
N ILE A 111 0.47 37.16 8.58
CA ILE A 111 0.50 36.83 7.16
C ILE A 111 0.14 38.07 6.32
N TYR A 112 -0.97 38.75 6.62
CA TYR A 112 -1.42 39.93 5.88
C TYR A 112 -0.52 41.17 6.02
N GLN A 113 0.08 41.40 7.19
CA GLN A 113 0.95 42.55 7.45
C GLN A 113 2.27 42.47 6.64
N LYS A 114 2.73 41.25 6.38
CA LYS A 114 3.94 41.01 5.56
C LYS A 114 3.63 41.06 4.06
N MET A 115 2.44 40.62 3.64
CA MET A 115 1.94 40.78 2.27
C MET A 115 1.81 42.26 1.87
N THR A 116 1.28 43.12 2.75
CA THR A 116 1.07 44.55 2.48
C THR A 116 2.37 45.36 2.38
N LYS A 117 3.45 44.94 3.06
CA LYS A 117 4.75 45.63 3.00
C LYS A 117 5.59 45.27 1.77
N GLY A 118 5.32 44.13 1.11
CA GLY A 118 6.05 43.70 -0.09
C GLY A 118 5.70 44.48 -1.37
N GLY A 119 4.58 45.21 -1.40
CA GLY A 119 4.07 45.91 -2.58
C GLY A 119 4.51 47.36 -2.78
N LEU A 120 5.25 47.96 -1.85
CA LEU A 120 5.55 49.41 -1.84
C LEU A 120 6.93 49.81 -2.38
N LEU A 121 7.67 48.90 -3.01
CA LEU A 121 8.94 49.23 -3.67
C LEU A 121 8.76 49.31 -5.19
N SER A 122 7.92 50.24 -5.65
CA SER A 122 7.90 50.70 -7.04
C SER A 122 7.15 52.02 -7.18
N SER A 123 7.85 53.14 -6.99
CA SER A 123 7.69 54.37 -7.80
C SER A 123 8.65 55.46 -7.32
N ASN A 124 9.18 56.21 -8.30
CA ASN A 124 10.28 57.14 -8.23
C ASN A 124 10.16 58.33 -7.25
N SER A 125 11.34 58.88 -6.97
CA SER A 125 11.75 60.03 -6.17
C SER A 125 11.35 61.42 -6.68
N SER A 126 11.56 62.42 -5.80
CA SER A 126 11.55 63.89 -5.93
C SER A 126 10.18 64.56 -5.67
N SER A 127 10.00 65.47 -4.71
CA SER A 127 10.81 66.65 -4.32
C SER A 127 10.40 67.19 -2.92
N PRO A 128 11.14 68.17 -2.31
CA PRO A 128 11.10 68.56 -0.88
C PRO A 128 9.95 69.55 -0.58
N THR A 129 9.51 69.82 0.66
CA THR A 129 10.11 70.84 1.58
C THR A 129 9.36 70.87 2.93
N SER A 130 10.12 70.99 4.02
CA SER A 130 9.91 71.64 5.34
C SER A 130 8.51 71.84 5.96
N SER A 131 8.31 71.36 7.20
CA SER A 131 8.51 72.14 8.45
C SER A 131 8.01 71.40 9.72
N ASN A 132 8.73 71.63 10.83
CA ASN A 132 8.65 71.05 12.18
C ASN A 132 7.26 71.19 12.86
N THR A 133 6.81 70.33 13.80
CA THR A 133 7.33 70.24 15.18
C THR A 133 6.76 69.03 15.96
N CYS A 134 7.65 68.35 16.68
CA CYS A 134 7.55 67.45 17.84
C CYS A 134 6.20 67.04 18.46
N SER A 135 6.00 65.73 18.60
CA SER A 135 5.97 65.09 19.93
C SER A 135 6.38 63.61 19.84
N SER A 136 7.05 63.16 20.89
CA SER A 136 7.93 61.99 21.01
C SER A 136 7.26 60.62 20.92
N LEU A 137 7.88 59.67 20.18
CA LEU A 137 8.00 58.29 20.64
C LEU A 137 9.24 57.63 20.01
N ILE A 138 10.23 57.39 20.88
CA ILE A 138 11.27 56.35 20.84
C ILE A 138 11.54 55.72 19.46
N LYS A 139 12.59 56.21 18.78
CA LYS A 139 13.37 55.38 17.86
C LYS A 139 14.53 54.78 18.66
N SER A 140 14.43 53.48 18.94
CA SER A 140 15.55 52.60 19.26
C SER A 140 15.30 51.30 18.50
N GLY A 141 16.30 50.83 17.78
CA GLY A 141 16.18 49.77 16.78
C GLY A 141 15.69 48.43 17.32
N ASP A 142 14.93 47.72 16.47
CA ASP A 142 15.19 46.31 16.17
C ASP A 142 14.40 45.91 14.92
N ASP A 143 15.13 45.58 13.86
CA ASP A 143 14.62 44.92 12.64
C ASP A 143 14.31 43.44 12.93
N ALA A 144 13.45 43.20 13.92
CA ALA A 144 12.90 41.88 14.21
C ALA A 144 11.39 41.93 13.95
N LEU A 145 10.99 41.42 12.78
CA LEU A 145 9.63 40.99 12.45
C LEU A 145 8.87 40.60 13.73
N GLN A 146 7.75 41.27 14.05
CA GLN A 146 6.87 40.91 15.17
C GLN A 146 6.28 39.50 14.92
N ARG A 147 7.10 38.48 15.17
CA ARG A 147 6.71 37.09 15.16
C ARG A 147 5.79 36.88 16.37
N PRO A 148 4.62 36.25 16.19
CA PRO A 148 3.72 36.04 17.30
C PRO A 148 4.40 35.15 18.34
N VAL A 149 4.43 35.63 19.59
CA VAL A 149 4.96 34.88 20.75
C VAL A 149 3.88 33.91 21.21
N LEU A 150 3.64 32.88 20.42
CA LEU A 150 2.67 31.83 20.68
C LEU A 150 3.37 30.47 20.80
N PRO A 151 2.91 29.57 21.67
CA PRO A 151 3.44 28.22 21.71
C PRO A 151 3.08 27.49 20.41
N ALA A 152 4.04 26.77 19.85
CA ALA A 152 3.89 26.14 18.55
C ALA A 152 2.69 25.15 18.46
N TRP A 153 2.28 24.57 19.60
CA TRP A 153 1.09 23.73 19.67
C TRP A 153 -0.21 24.50 19.39
N GLU A 154 -0.35 25.72 19.93
CA GLU A 154 -1.52 26.58 19.66
C GLU A 154 -1.54 27.03 18.20
N ILE A 155 -0.36 27.27 17.61
CA ILE A 155 -0.25 27.62 16.18
C ILE A 155 -0.69 26.44 15.30
N MET A 156 -0.26 25.22 15.60
CA MET A 156 -0.68 24.02 14.87
C MET A 156 -2.18 23.75 15.01
N GLU A 157 -2.75 24.04 16.19
CA GLU A 157 -4.18 23.91 16.46
C GLU A 157 -5.02 24.97 15.74
N ALA A 158 -4.54 26.21 15.63
CA ALA A 158 -5.26 27.25 14.91
C ALA A 158 -5.15 27.13 13.37
N LEU A 159 -4.21 26.33 12.86
CA LEU A 159 -3.83 26.31 11.44
C LEU A 159 -4.97 25.95 10.48
N PRO A 160 -5.82 24.93 10.72
CA PRO A 160 -6.94 24.62 9.83
C PRO A 160 -7.88 25.80 9.60
N PHE A 161 -8.15 26.60 10.65
CA PHE A 161 -9.00 27.80 10.56
C PHE A 161 -8.33 28.92 9.75
N VAL A 162 -7.02 29.10 9.93
CA VAL A 162 -6.23 30.06 9.15
C VAL A 162 -6.23 29.67 7.68
N LEU A 163 -6.02 28.39 7.37
CA LEU A 163 -5.97 27.87 6.01
C LEU A 163 -7.33 27.97 5.31
N GLU A 164 -8.42 27.65 6.01
CA GLU A 164 -9.78 27.86 5.51
C GLU A 164 -10.00 29.33 5.14
N ALA A 165 -9.75 30.25 6.08
CA ALA A 165 -9.97 31.69 5.85
C ALA A 165 -9.14 32.24 4.68
N ILE A 166 -7.88 31.80 4.56
CA ILE A 166 -6.98 32.22 3.50
C ILE A 166 -7.41 31.66 2.13
N LEU A 167 -7.81 30.39 2.06
CA LEU A 167 -8.34 29.80 0.82
C LEU A 167 -9.66 30.47 0.42
N THR A 168 -10.57 30.71 1.37
CA THR A 168 -11.82 31.43 1.12
C THR A 168 -11.55 32.86 0.63
N ALA A 169 -10.60 33.58 1.22
CA ALA A 169 -10.21 34.92 0.78
C ALA A 169 -9.67 34.92 -0.66
N CYS A 170 -8.90 33.88 -1.03
CA CYS A 170 -8.39 33.69 -2.38
C CYS A 170 -9.53 33.42 -3.38
N VAL A 171 -10.52 32.58 -3.03
CA VAL A 171 -11.70 32.32 -3.88
C VAL A 171 -12.51 33.58 -4.14
N HIS A 172 -12.64 34.46 -3.14
CA HIS A 172 -13.39 35.71 -3.26
C HIS A 172 -12.57 36.85 -3.88
N GLY A 173 -11.34 36.59 -4.35
CA GLY A 173 -10.47 37.59 -4.97
C GLY A 173 -9.94 38.66 -3.99
N ARG A 174 -10.10 38.46 -2.68
CA ARG A 174 -9.56 39.36 -1.66
C ARG A 174 -8.06 39.18 -1.45
N LEU A 175 -7.55 38.01 -1.83
CA LEU A 175 -6.14 37.64 -1.76
C LEU A 175 -5.68 37.13 -3.13
N SER A 176 -4.55 37.63 -3.63
CA SER A 176 -3.97 37.09 -4.86
C SER A 176 -3.34 35.71 -4.61
N SER A 177 -3.23 34.89 -5.65
CA SER A 177 -2.55 33.58 -5.59
C SER A 177 -1.07 33.69 -5.18
N ARG A 178 -0.42 34.79 -5.56
CA ARG A 178 0.97 35.10 -5.18
C ARG A 178 1.06 35.39 -3.70
N ASP A 179 0.17 36.25 -3.20
CA ASP A 179 0.12 36.58 -1.77
C ASP A 179 -0.20 35.33 -0.94
N LEU A 180 -1.17 34.52 -1.37
CA LEU A 180 -1.46 33.22 -0.76
C LEU A 180 -0.19 32.36 -0.61
N THR A 181 0.56 32.22 -1.69
CA THR A 181 1.78 31.40 -1.70
C THR A 181 2.87 31.99 -0.80
N THR A 182 3.05 33.31 -0.77
CA THR A 182 4.02 33.98 0.10
C THR A 182 3.62 33.89 1.58
N GLY A 183 2.33 34.00 1.90
CA GLY A 183 1.81 33.83 3.25
C GLY A 183 2.02 32.42 3.80
N LEU A 184 1.74 31.40 2.99
CA LEU A 184 2.03 30.00 3.34
C LEU A 184 3.54 29.77 3.50
N ARG A 185 4.34 30.39 2.63
CA ARG A 185 5.80 30.30 2.71
C ARG A 185 6.33 30.88 4.01
N ASP A 186 5.84 32.07 4.37
CA ASP A 186 6.21 32.77 5.60
C ASP A 186 5.84 31.98 6.86
N LEU A 187 4.67 31.30 6.83
CA LEU A 187 4.24 30.42 7.90
C LEU A 187 5.19 29.22 8.08
N VAL A 188 5.65 28.62 6.97
CA VAL A 188 6.62 27.50 7.03
C VAL A 188 8.01 27.98 7.46
N ASP A 189 8.45 29.16 7.01
CA ASP A 189 9.73 29.74 7.42
C ASP A 189 9.70 30.17 8.91
N PHE A 190 8.55 30.59 9.43
CA PHE A 190 8.33 30.87 10.85
C PHE A 190 8.28 29.60 11.70
N LEU A 191 7.51 28.60 11.26
CA LEU A 191 7.33 27.32 11.94
C LEU A 191 7.35 26.17 10.93
N PRO A 192 8.49 25.48 10.73
CA PRO A 192 8.60 24.40 9.76
C PRO A 192 7.59 23.26 9.97
N ALA A 193 7.19 23.01 11.23
CA ALA A 193 6.16 22.01 11.57
C ALA A 193 4.79 22.27 10.91
N SER A 194 4.49 23.53 10.57
CA SER A 194 3.24 23.94 9.93
C SER A 194 3.01 23.26 8.58
N ILE A 195 4.07 22.88 7.85
CA ILE A 195 3.96 22.19 6.56
C ILE A 195 3.12 20.91 6.66
N ALA A 196 3.21 20.20 7.78
CA ALA A 196 2.43 19.00 7.99
C ALA A 196 0.93 19.31 8.10
N ALA A 197 0.55 20.30 8.90
CA ALA A 197 -0.84 20.72 9.04
C ALA A 197 -1.40 21.33 7.74
N ILE A 198 -0.58 22.05 6.96
CA ILE A 198 -0.95 22.54 5.62
C ILE A 198 -1.27 21.36 4.71
N ILE A 199 -0.36 20.39 4.63
CA ILE A 199 -0.52 19.19 3.83
C ILE A 199 -1.78 18.42 4.25
N ASP A 200 -1.95 18.17 5.54
CA ASP A 200 -3.06 17.38 6.06
C ASP A 200 -4.40 18.06 5.74
N TYR A 201 -4.49 19.37 5.97
CA TYR A 201 -5.69 20.14 5.67
C TYR A 201 -6.00 20.14 4.17
N PHE A 202 -5.03 20.52 3.33
CA PHE A 202 -5.23 20.57 1.88
C PHE A 202 -5.52 19.18 1.28
N SER A 203 -4.91 18.11 1.80
CA SER A 203 -5.21 16.75 1.36
C SER A 203 -6.68 16.41 1.63
N SER A 204 -7.18 16.74 2.83
CA SER A 204 -8.56 16.48 3.21
C SER A 204 -9.56 17.23 2.33
N GLU A 205 -9.27 18.51 2.04
CA GLU A 205 -10.09 19.36 1.20
C GLU A 205 -10.09 18.93 -0.28
N VAL A 206 -8.94 18.46 -0.78
CA VAL A 206 -8.84 17.86 -2.11
C VAL A 206 -9.68 16.59 -2.20
N THR A 207 -9.62 15.71 -1.20
CA THR A 207 -10.43 14.48 -1.19
C THR A 207 -11.93 14.75 -1.10
N ARG A 208 -12.34 15.88 -0.51
CA ARG A 208 -13.74 16.31 -0.45
C ARG A 208 -14.27 16.86 -1.76
N GLY A 209 -13.40 17.42 -2.60
CA GLY A 209 -13.79 18.02 -3.88
C GLY A 209 -14.68 19.27 -3.76
N VAL A 210 -14.66 19.96 -2.61
CA VAL A 210 -15.53 21.13 -2.33
C VAL A 210 -15.02 22.40 -3.01
N TRP A 211 -13.71 22.49 -3.26
CA TRP A 211 -13.07 23.69 -3.80
C TRP A 211 -13.15 23.76 -5.32
N LYS A 212 -13.35 24.97 -5.83
CA LYS A 212 -13.36 25.25 -7.28
C LYS A 212 -12.01 24.92 -7.92
N LEU A 213 -12.08 24.51 -9.18
CA LEU A 213 -10.94 24.31 -10.06
C LEU A 213 -10.38 25.66 -10.54
N VAL A 214 -9.06 25.77 -10.65
CA VAL A 214 -8.34 27.01 -11.00
C VAL A 214 -7.37 26.75 -12.16
N PRO A 215 -7.25 27.68 -13.14
CA PRO A 215 -6.40 27.48 -14.31
C PRO A 215 -4.91 27.72 -13.99
N MET A 216 -4.06 26.81 -14.45
CA MET A 216 -2.60 26.89 -14.35
C MET A 216 -2.02 27.64 -15.56
N ASN A 217 -2.33 28.94 -15.64
CA ASN A 217 -2.14 29.79 -16.84
C ASN A 217 -0.78 30.53 -16.92
N GLY A 218 0.00 30.55 -15.85
CA GLY A 218 1.29 31.27 -15.75
C GLY A 218 1.17 32.71 -15.24
N THR A 219 -0.03 33.29 -15.18
CA THR A 219 -0.24 34.65 -14.63
C THR A 219 -0.52 34.58 -13.13
N ASP A 220 -1.57 33.83 -12.77
CA ASP A 220 -2.04 33.66 -11.40
C ASP A 220 -1.35 32.45 -10.76
N TRP A 221 -1.28 31.34 -11.50
CA TRP A 221 -0.71 30.08 -11.05
C TRP A 221 0.38 29.61 -12.02
N PRO A 222 1.40 28.86 -11.58
CA PRO A 222 2.50 28.45 -12.45
C PRO A 222 2.01 27.55 -13.61
N SER A 223 2.55 27.73 -14.82
CA SER A 223 2.08 27.00 -16.00
C SER A 223 2.90 25.74 -16.30
N PRO A 224 2.28 24.56 -16.46
CA PRO A 224 2.97 23.33 -16.87
C PRO A 224 3.22 23.24 -18.39
N ALA A 225 2.67 24.18 -19.19
CA ALA A 225 2.54 24.05 -20.64
C ALA A 225 3.83 23.71 -21.39
N ALA A 226 4.98 24.21 -20.92
CA ALA A 226 6.26 23.99 -21.57
C ALA A 226 6.73 22.52 -21.57
N VAL A 227 6.30 21.70 -20.62
CA VAL A 227 6.84 20.34 -20.40
C VAL A 227 5.74 19.28 -20.31
N LEU A 228 4.47 19.69 -20.18
CA LEU A 228 3.33 18.79 -19.98
C LEU A 228 3.23 17.68 -21.03
N GLN A 229 3.27 18.03 -22.31
CA GLN A 229 3.16 17.05 -23.39
C GLN A 229 4.31 16.03 -23.39
N SER A 230 5.53 16.48 -23.05
CA SER A 230 6.69 15.59 -22.88
C SER A 230 6.46 14.61 -21.74
N VAL A 231 6.08 15.12 -20.56
CA VAL A 231 5.85 14.29 -19.36
C VAL A 231 4.70 13.30 -19.57
N GLU A 232 3.60 13.72 -20.19
CA GLU A 232 2.49 12.82 -20.53
C GLU A 232 2.94 11.71 -21.49
N SER A 233 3.72 12.06 -22.52
CA SER A 233 4.25 11.10 -23.48
C SER A 233 5.21 10.10 -22.83
N GLU A 234 6.06 10.55 -21.91
CA GLU A 234 7.00 9.69 -21.16
C GLU A 234 6.27 8.78 -20.18
N ILE A 235 5.26 9.28 -19.45
CA ILE A 235 4.41 8.46 -18.58
C ILE A 235 3.72 7.36 -19.40
N LYS A 236 3.16 7.73 -20.56
CA LYS A 236 2.53 6.77 -21.47
C LYS A 236 3.54 5.75 -21.98
N ALA A 237 4.75 6.17 -22.36
CA ALA A 237 5.81 5.27 -22.80
C ALA A 237 6.18 4.24 -21.71
N ILE A 238 6.34 4.69 -20.46
CA ILE A 238 6.59 3.79 -19.31
C ILE A 238 5.46 2.78 -19.14
N LEU A 239 4.21 3.23 -19.17
CA LEU A 239 3.05 2.35 -18.97
C LEU A 239 2.92 1.33 -20.12
N THR A 240 3.13 1.76 -21.37
CA THR A 240 3.13 0.85 -22.52
C THR A 240 4.27 -0.17 -22.47
N HIS A 241 5.47 0.23 -22.03
CA HIS A 241 6.60 -0.68 -21.85
C HIS A 241 6.31 -1.76 -20.81
N VAL A 242 5.59 -1.39 -19.76
CA VAL A 242 5.14 -2.30 -18.69
C VAL A 242 3.93 -3.15 -19.12
N GLY A 243 3.38 -2.94 -20.31
CA GLY A 243 2.22 -3.69 -20.82
C GLY A 243 0.87 -3.20 -20.29
N VAL A 244 0.79 -1.95 -19.83
CA VAL A 244 -0.44 -1.32 -19.34
C VAL A 244 -0.98 -0.37 -20.40
N ALA A 245 -2.20 -0.63 -20.87
CA ALA A 245 -2.89 0.26 -21.80
C ALA A 245 -3.63 1.35 -21.01
N VAL A 246 -3.29 2.62 -21.27
CA VAL A 246 -4.00 3.76 -20.72
C VAL A 246 -4.94 4.32 -21.79
N PRO A 247 -6.22 4.57 -21.48
CA PRO A 247 -7.11 5.30 -22.37
C PRO A 247 -6.48 6.64 -22.76
N ASN A 248 -6.53 7.01 -24.05
CA ASN A 248 -6.06 8.32 -24.49
C ASN A 248 -6.96 9.41 -23.89
N CYS A 249 -6.55 10.01 -22.80
CA CYS A 249 -7.06 11.32 -22.39
C CYS A 249 -6.26 12.36 -23.15
N SER A 250 -6.63 12.64 -24.41
CA SER A 250 -6.15 13.85 -25.07
C SER A 250 -6.69 15.04 -24.27
N SER A 251 -5.80 15.75 -23.57
CA SER A 251 -6.04 17.13 -23.16
C SER A 251 -6.09 18.00 -24.43
N GLY A 252 -7.14 17.85 -25.23
CA GLY A 252 -7.41 18.79 -26.32
C GLY A 252 -7.71 20.15 -25.71
N ASP A 253 -6.95 21.18 -26.14
CA ASP A 253 -7.09 22.66 -26.03
C ASP A 253 -7.75 23.30 -24.79
N SER A 254 -8.07 22.52 -23.76
CA SER A 254 -8.72 22.95 -22.54
C SER A 254 -7.67 23.40 -21.53
N PRO A 255 -7.92 24.49 -20.79
CA PRO A 255 -6.96 25.00 -19.82
C PRO A 255 -6.72 23.94 -18.75
N VAL A 256 -5.45 23.74 -18.39
CA VAL A 256 -5.07 22.82 -17.34
C VAL A 256 -5.57 23.34 -16.00
N MET A 257 -6.43 22.57 -15.33
CA MET A 257 -7.07 22.98 -14.07
C MET A 257 -6.62 22.11 -12.89
N LEU A 258 -6.43 22.73 -11.72
CA LEU A 258 -6.24 22.03 -10.45
C LEU A 258 -7.20 22.57 -9.38
N PRO A 259 -7.63 21.76 -8.40
CA PRO A 259 -8.35 22.28 -7.24
C PRO A 259 -7.51 23.33 -6.50
N LEU A 260 -8.14 24.39 -5.99
CA LEU A 260 -7.42 25.50 -5.34
C LEU A 260 -6.42 25.04 -4.25
N PRO A 261 -6.76 24.15 -3.29
CA PRO A 261 -5.81 23.71 -2.27
C PRO A 261 -4.60 22.97 -2.89
N MET A 262 -4.82 22.26 -4.00
CA MET A 262 -3.75 21.60 -4.74
C MET A 262 -2.84 22.62 -5.45
N ALA A 263 -3.42 23.61 -6.13
CA ALA A 263 -2.66 24.67 -6.79
C ALA A 263 -1.79 25.43 -5.78
N ALA A 264 -2.34 25.74 -4.61
CA ALA A 264 -1.63 26.34 -3.48
C ALA A 264 -0.48 25.46 -2.98
N LEU A 265 -0.73 24.17 -2.76
CA LEU A 265 0.29 23.23 -2.25
C LEU A 265 1.46 23.07 -3.23
N VAL A 266 1.17 22.88 -4.51
CA VAL A 266 2.19 22.72 -5.54
C VAL A 266 3.00 24.02 -5.68
N SER A 267 2.33 25.17 -5.68
CA SER A 267 3.00 26.48 -5.78
C SER A 267 3.91 26.75 -4.59
N LEU A 268 3.45 26.43 -3.37
CA LEU A 268 4.27 26.48 -2.17
C LEU A 268 5.49 25.55 -2.30
N SER A 269 5.28 24.32 -2.76
CA SER A 269 6.34 23.30 -2.84
C SER A 269 7.49 23.69 -3.78
N ILE A 270 7.20 24.34 -4.91
CA ILE A 270 8.21 24.78 -5.87
C ILE A 270 8.95 26.06 -5.43
N THR A 271 8.51 26.72 -4.35
CA THR A 271 9.25 27.88 -3.78
C THR A 271 10.48 27.46 -2.99
N PHE A 272 10.51 26.26 -2.42
CA PHE A 272 11.66 25.80 -1.64
C PHE A 272 12.87 25.56 -2.56
N LYS A 273 14.03 26.12 -2.16
CA LYS A 273 15.30 25.81 -2.82
C LYS A 273 15.68 24.37 -2.46
N LEU A 274 16.15 23.59 -3.43
CA LEU A 274 16.74 22.26 -3.17
C LEU A 274 18.15 22.39 -2.59
N ASP A 275 18.21 22.83 -1.34
CA ASP A 275 19.39 22.73 -0.50
C ASP A 275 19.25 21.53 0.45
N LYS A 276 20.37 20.95 0.91
CA LYS A 276 20.38 19.79 1.84
C LYS A 276 19.59 20.11 3.11
N SER A 277 19.56 21.38 3.51
CA SER A 277 18.82 21.90 4.66
C SER A 277 17.29 21.81 4.52
N LEU A 278 16.74 21.68 3.31
CA LEU A 278 15.29 21.66 3.05
C LEU A 278 14.81 20.37 2.37
N GLU A 279 15.68 19.35 2.27
CA GLU A 279 15.35 18.07 1.64
C GLU A 279 14.16 17.36 2.30
N TYR A 280 14.01 17.52 3.63
CA TYR A 280 12.88 16.94 4.37
C TYR A 280 11.53 17.55 3.98
N ILE A 281 11.47 18.86 3.68
CA ILE A 281 10.24 19.53 3.24
C ILE A 281 9.80 18.93 1.91
N HIS A 282 10.73 18.82 0.96
CA HIS A 282 10.46 18.22 -0.35
C HIS A 282 10.03 16.74 -0.22
N ALA A 283 10.63 15.99 0.71
CA ALA A 283 10.29 14.59 0.91
C ALA A 283 8.87 14.38 1.49
N ILE A 284 8.43 15.27 2.38
CA ILE A 284 7.06 15.22 2.94
C ILE A 284 6.05 15.75 1.90
N THR A 285 6.31 16.92 1.32
CA THR A 285 5.42 17.56 0.35
C THR A 285 5.29 16.77 -0.94
N GLY A 286 6.36 16.13 -1.43
CA GLY A 286 6.31 15.27 -2.62
C GLY A 286 5.41 14.05 -2.43
N ALA A 287 5.56 13.35 -1.28
CA ALA A 287 4.69 12.22 -0.96
C ALA A 287 3.22 12.64 -0.75
N ALA A 288 3.00 13.83 -0.18
CA ALA A 288 1.67 14.41 -0.03
C ALA A 288 1.03 14.73 -1.37
N LEU A 289 1.72 15.47 -2.24
CA LEU A 289 1.25 15.79 -3.59
C LEU A 289 0.89 14.51 -4.37
N GLU A 290 1.69 13.46 -4.23
CA GLU A 290 1.40 12.16 -4.82
C GLU A 290 0.06 11.55 -4.31
N ASN A 291 -0.18 11.62 -3.00
CA ASN A 291 -1.44 11.13 -2.43
C ASN A 291 -2.62 12.02 -2.83
N CYS A 292 -2.46 13.34 -2.83
CA CYS A 292 -3.52 14.29 -3.11
C CYS A 292 -3.94 14.25 -4.57
N ALA A 293 -3.02 14.15 -5.54
CA ALA A 293 -3.42 14.27 -6.95
C ALA A 293 -4.19 13.06 -7.42
N SER A 294 -3.98 11.92 -6.78
CA SER A 294 -4.79 10.75 -7.03
C SER A 294 -6.22 10.86 -6.47
N GLY A 295 -6.55 11.88 -5.67
CA GLY A 295 -7.94 12.27 -5.37
C GLY A 295 -8.56 13.22 -6.42
N CYS A 296 -7.77 13.72 -7.36
CA CYS A 296 -8.21 14.60 -8.44
C CYS A 296 -8.46 13.80 -9.74
N PRO A 297 -9.32 14.30 -10.65
CA PRO A 297 -9.43 13.73 -11.98
C PRO A 297 -8.08 13.78 -12.71
N TRP A 298 -7.79 12.75 -13.50
CA TRP A 298 -6.69 12.76 -14.46
C TRP A 298 -6.86 13.94 -15.43
N PRO A 299 -5.81 14.73 -15.79
CA PRO A 299 -4.37 14.50 -15.62
C PRO A 299 -3.70 15.31 -14.48
N SER A 300 -4.26 15.33 -13.26
CA SER A 300 -3.67 16.04 -12.12
C SER A 300 -2.18 15.71 -11.84
N MET A 301 -1.78 14.44 -11.97
CA MET A 301 -0.38 14.02 -11.74
C MET A 301 0.60 14.50 -12.81
N PRO A 302 0.33 14.31 -14.12
CA PRO A 302 1.18 14.90 -15.16
C PRO A 302 1.39 16.40 -14.97
N VAL A 303 0.36 17.13 -14.53
CA VAL A 303 0.43 18.58 -14.27
C VAL A 303 1.38 18.90 -13.13
N ILE A 304 1.20 18.26 -11.97
CA ILE A 304 2.07 18.45 -10.80
C ILE A 304 3.51 18.03 -11.12
N GLY A 305 3.66 16.89 -11.79
CA GLY A 305 4.95 16.36 -12.21
C GLY A 305 5.67 17.31 -13.15
N SER A 306 4.96 17.92 -14.10
CA SER A 306 5.52 18.90 -15.02
C SER A 306 6.03 20.16 -14.30
N LEU A 307 5.28 20.67 -13.33
CA LEU A 307 5.69 21.84 -12.54
C LEU A 307 6.95 21.56 -11.71
N TRP A 308 7.03 20.37 -11.10
CA TRP A 308 8.22 19.93 -10.38
C TRP A 308 9.41 19.67 -11.30
N ALA A 309 9.20 19.05 -12.47
CA ALA A 309 10.23 18.78 -13.45
C ALA A 309 10.85 20.07 -14.02
N GLN A 310 10.02 21.10 -14.25
CA GLN A 310 10.48 22.44 -14.64
C GLN A 310 11.42 23.04 -13.59
N LYS A 311 11.07 22.90 -12.29
CA LYS A 311 11.86 23.46 -11.20
C LYS A 311 13.12 22.64 -10.88
N VAL A 312 13.05 21.31 -11.03
CA VAL A 312 14.05 20.36 -10.54
C VAL A 312 14.39 19.35 -11.63
N ARG A 313 15.10 19.81 -12.67
CA ARG A 313 15.48 18.96 -13.83
C ARG A 313 16.18 17.66 -13.43
N ARG A 314 17.01 17.68 -12.38
CA ARG A 314 17.72 16.49 -11.89
C ARG A 314 16.81 15.37 -11.36
N TRP A 315 15.56 15.68 -11.00
CA TRP A 315 14.58 14.71 -10.49
C TRP A 315 13.53 14.32 -11.52
N HIS A 316 13.68 14.78 -12.78
CA HIS A 316 12.71 14.53 -13.86
C HIS A 316 12.30 13.05 -13.95
N ASN A 317 13.27 12.13 -14.11
CA ASN A 317 12.98 10.70 -14.21
C ASN A 317 12.22 10.16 -12.98
N PHE A 318 12.59 10.59 -11.78
CA PHE A 318 11.90 10.18 -10.55
C PHE A 318 10.45 10.68 -10.53
N ILE A 319 10.22 11.92 -10.97
CA ILE A 319 8.89 12.54 -11.01
C ILE A 319 8.01 11.85 -12.05
N VAL A 320 8.52 11.60 -13.25
CA VAL A 320 7.79 10.91 -14.33
C VAL A 320 7.41 9.49 -13.89
N VAL A 321 8.34 8.73 -13.30
CA VAL A 321 8.06 7.39 -12.75
C VAL A 321 7.07 7.45 -11.58
N SER A 322 7.11 8.50 -10.76
CA SER A 322 6.13 8.68 -9.68
C SER A 322 4.74 9.00 -10.22
N GLY A 323 4.65 9.81 -11.28
CA GLY A 323 3.42 10.17 -11.96
C GLY A 323 2.70 8.98 -12.59
N SER A 324 3.43 8.03 -13.18
CA SER A 324 2.84 6.82 -13.80
C SER A 324 2.07 5.94 -12.83
N ARG A 325 2.39 6.00 -11.53
CA ARG A 325 1.73 5.19 -10.49
C ARG A 325 0.28 5.55 -10.25
N SER A 326 -0.12 6.78 -10.58
CA SER A 326 -1.48 7.28 -10.31
C SER A 326 -2.58 6.54 -11.07
N VAL A 327 -2.25 5.93 -12.21
CA VAL A 327 -3.20 5.11 -12.99
C VAL A 327 -3.69 3.89 -12.19
N PHE A 328 -2.84 3.33 -11.34
CA PHE A 328 -3.14 2.11 -10.58
C PHE A 328 -4.02 2.31 -9.35
N ARG A 329 -4.26 3.55 -8.92
CA ARG A 329 -5.04 3.80 -7.70
C ARG A 329 -6.53 3.45 -7.87
N HIS A 330 -7.10 3.78 -9.03
CA HIS A 330 -8.54 3.66 -9.30
C HIS A 330 -8.89 2.71 -10.45
N ASN A 331 -7.93 2.40 -11.34
CA ASN A 331 -8.20 1.55 -12.48
C ASN A 331 -7.80 0.10 -12.20
N ASN A 332 -8.78 -0.72 -11.80
CA ASN A 332 -8.59 -2.14 -11.53
C ASN A 332 -8.07 -2.91 -12.76
N GLU A 333 -8.46 -2.51 -13.97
CA GLU A 333 -7.99 -3.14 -15.21
C GLU A 333 -6.49 -2.87 -15.43
N SER A 334 -6.03 -1.64 -15.22
CA SER A 334 -4.61 -1.31 -15.31
C SER A 334 -3.78 -2.05 -14.25
N VAL A 335 -4.34 -2.25 -13.06
CA VAL A 335 -3.71 -3.07 -12.02
C VAL A 335 -3.65 -4.54 -12.44
N ALA A 336 -4.74 -5.10 -12.98
CA ALA A 336 -4.77 -6.48 -13.47
C ALA A 336 -3.74 -6.69 -14.59
N GLN A 337 -3.64 -5.74 -15.54
CA GLN A 337 -2.63 -5.74 -16.59
C GLN A 337 -1.20 -5.68 -16.01
N LEU A 338 -0.95 -4.82 -15.02
CA LEU A 338 0.35 -4.72 -14.36
C LEU A 338 0.74 -6.04 -13.65
N VAL A 339 -0.19 -6.64 -12.91
CA VAL A 339 0.03 -7.93 -12.24
C VAL A 339 0.29 -9.02 -13.29
N ARG A 340 -0.48 -9.04 -14.38
CA ARG A 340 -0.24 -9.96 -15.50
C ARG A 340 1.15 -9.78 -16.10
N SER A 341 1.60 -8.55 -16.32
CA SER A 341 2.96 -8.24 -16.78
C SER A 341 4.03 -8.70 -15.78
N CYS A 342 3.77 -8.62 -14.47
CA CYS A 342 4.68 -9.20 -13.46
C CYS A 342 4.85 -10.71 -13.66
N PHE A 343 3.75 -11.45 -13.89
CA PHE A 343 3.81 -12.88 -14.20
C PHE A 343 4.54 -13.15 -15.53
N THR A 344 4.24 -12.39 -16.57
CA THR A 344 4.88 -12.51 -17.89
C THR A 344 6.40 -12.34 -17.79
N SER A 345 6.85 -11.25 -17.15
CA SER A 345 8.27 -10.92 -17.02
C SER A 345 9.02 -11.88 -16.09
N PHE A 346 8.38 -12.36 -15.03
CA PHE A 346 8.99 -13.32 -14.11
C PHE A 346 9.14 -14.71 -14.74
N LEU A 347 8.09 -15.21 -15.42
CA LEU A 347 8.09 -16.57 -15.98
C LEU A 347 8.76 -16.64 -17.37
N GLY A 348 8.95 -15.51 -18.06
CA GLY A 348 9.59 -15.47 -19.37
C GLY A 348 8.77 -16.08 -20.52
N ILE A 349 7.48 -16.36 -20.27
CA ILE A 349 6.64 -17.21 -21.11
C ILE A 349 6.36 -16.57 -22.48
N PHE A 350 6.36 -15.24 -22.61
CA PHE A 350 6.02 -14.52 -23.85
C PHE A 350 7.20 -13.95 -24.67
N SER A 351 8.46 -14.25 -24.32
CA SER A 351 9.61 -13.65 -25.02
C SER A 351 9.97 -14.39 -26.31
N SER A 352 9.20 -14.18 -27.38
CA SER A 352 9.48 -14.74 -28.72
C SER A 352 10.32 -13.82 -29.62
N THR A 353 10.77 -12.65 -29.17
CA THR A 353 11.55 -11.72 -30.03
C THR A 353 12.59 -10.90 -29.25
N SER A 354 13.78 -11.45 -29.03
CA SER A 354 15.08 -10.81 -29.36
C SER A 354 16.24 -11.50 -28.64
N LYS A 355 17.35 -11.64 -29.35
CA LYS A 355 18.62 -12.15 -28.84
C LYS A 355 19.29 -11.05 -28.00
N LEU A 356 19.17 -11.13 -26.68
CA LEU A 356 20.20 -10.72 -25.70
C LEU A 356 19.76 -11.23 -24.32
N THR A 357 20.33 -12.36 -23.93
CA THR A 357 20.49 -12.86 -22.54
C THR A 357 19.31 -12.66 -21.57
N ALA A 358 18.48 -13.70 -21.47
CA ALA A 358 17.95 -14.27 -20.21
C ALA A 358 17.94 -13.37 -18.95
N GLU A 359 16.95 -12.49 -18.82
CA GLU A 359 16.56 -11.90 -17.53
C GLU A 359 15.15 -12.38 -17.15
N CYS A 360 14.91 -13.70 -17.15
CA CYS A 360 13.72 -14.27 -16.52
C CYS A 360 13.94 -14.35 -14.99
N SER A 361 12.89 -14.60 -14.21
CA SER A 361 12.87 -14.57 -12.74
C SER A 361 12.90 -13.16 -12.13
N VAL A 362 13.57 -12.99 -10.99
CA VAL A 362 13.60 -11.75 -10.20
C VAL A 362 14.17 -10.58 -11.02
N ASN A 363 15.12 -10.82 -11.92
CA ASN A 363 15.70 -9.79 -12.78
C ASN A 363 14.68 -9.22 -13.76
N GLY A 364 13.85 -10.06 -14.39
CA GLY A 364 12.76 -9.58 -15.25
C GLY A 364 11.67 -8.84 -14.49
N LEU A 365 11.45 -9.21 -13.22
CA LEU A 365 10.45 -8.59 -12.35
C LEU A 365 10.91 -7.22 -11.82
N LEU A 366 12.16 -7.09 -11.40
CA LEU A 366 12.69 -5.90 -10.71
C LEU A 366 13.65 -5.04 -11.56
N GLY A 367 14.12 -5.55 -12.69
CA GLY A 367 15.10 -4.92 -13.57
C GLY A 367 16.55 -5.08 -13.07
N SER A 368 17.51 -5.00 -13.98
CA SER A 368 18.95 -5.13 -13.67
C SER A 368 19.67 -3.78 -13.47
N SER A 369 19.11 -2.65 -13.93
CA SER A 369 19.60 -1.29 -13.62
C SER A 369 18.55 -0.21 -13.94
N ILE A 370 18.53 0.90 -13.16
CA ILE A 370 17.82 2.12 -13.56
C ILE A 370 18.69 2.79 -14.61
N THR A 371 18.19 2.94 -15.84
CA THR A 371 18.94 3.51 -16.96
C THR A 371 19.44 4.93 -16.66
N ALA A 372 20.58 5.27 -17.26
CA ALA A 372 21.26 6.55 -17.10
C ALA A 372 20.36 7.76 -17.48
N PRO A 373 20.66 8.97 -16.97
CA PRO A 373 19.88 10.17 -17.26
C PRO A 373 19.83 10.47 -18.76
N GLY A 374 18.63 10.72 -19.31
CA GLY A 374 18.44 11.20 -20.70
C GLY A 374 17.74 10.24 -21.66
N ALA A 375 17.59 8.95 -21.32
CA ALA A 375 16.67 8.03 -22.00
C ALA A 375 15.37 7.88 -21.19
N CYS A 376 14.24 7.60 -21.84
CA CYS A 376 12.99 7.28 -21.15
C CYS A 376 13.27 6.17 -20.11
N PRO A 377 12.91 6.36 -18.82
CA PRO A 377 13.27 5.40 -17.80
C PRO A 377 12.51 4.09 -18.04
N PHE A 378 13.22 3.04 -18.43
CA PHE A 378 12.64 1.70 -18.50
C PHE A 378 12.48 1.19 -17.07
N VAL A 379 11.25 0.91 -16.67
CA VAL A 379 10.90 0.43 -15.34
C VAL A 379 10.33 -0.98 -15.45
N ALA A 380 10.86 -1.90 -14.66
CA ALA A 380 10.34 -3.27 -14.61
C ALA A 380 8.94 -3.32 -13.95
N PRO A 381 8.04 -4.21 -14.41
CA PRO A 381 6.67 -4.29 -13.92
C PRO A 381 6.57 -4.50 -12.40
N GLY A 382 7.41 -5.36 -11.83
CA GLY A 382 7.41 -5.64 -10.40
C GLY A 382 7.90 -4.47 -9.56
N PHE A 383 8.88 -3.70 -10.04
CA PHE A 383 9.29 -2.46 -9.37
C PHE A 383 8.13 -1.45 -9.32
N LEU A 384 7.43 -1.27 -10.45
CA LEU A 384 6.30 -0.35 -10.52
C LEU A 384 5.14 -0.84 -9.64
N PHE A 385 4.88 -2.15 -9.60
CA PHE A 385 3.89 -2.76 -8.71
C PHE A 385 4.23 -2.52 -7.24
N LEU A 386 5.45 -2.82 -6.77
CA LEU A 386 5.85 -2.63 -5.37
C LEU A 386 5.75 -1.17 -4.91
N ARG A 387 5.97 -0.22 -5.84
CA ARG A 387 5.78 1.20 -5.57
C ARG A 387 4.30 1.60 -5.54
N SER A 388 3.43 0.89 -6.25
CA SER A 388 2.01 1.26 -6.40
C SER A 388 1.06 0.50 -5.48
N CYS A 389 1.42 -0.72 -5.07
CA CYS A 389 0.50 -1.68 -4.46
C CYS A 389 -0.16 -1.21 -3.16
N ARG A 390 0.55 -0.39 -2.37
CA ARG A 390 0.04 0.18 -1.10
C ARG A 390 -0.99 1.29 -1.28
N ASN A 391 -1.16 1.78 -2.51
CA ASN A 391 -2.04 2.89 -2.85
C ASN A 391 -3.21 2.42 -3.72
N ILE A 392 -3.36 1.11 -3.99
CA ILE A 392 -4.52 0.55 -4.69
C ILE A 392 -5.73 0.64 -3.73
N ASN A 393 -6.86 1.16 -4.21
CA ASN A 393 -8.04 1.34 -3.36
C ASN A 393 -8.84 0.05 -3.18
N ASN A 394 -9.22 -0.61 -4.28
CA ASN A 394 -9.88 -1.92 -4.21
C ASN A 394 -8.79 -2.99 -4.19
N VAL A 395 -8.36 -3.41 -3.00
CA VAL A 395 -7.29 -4.41 -2.87
C VAL A 395 -7.86 -5.83 -2.96
N GLN A 396 -9.14 -6.02 -2.65
CA GLN A 396 -9.81 -7.34 -2.56
C GLN A 396 -9.84 -8.09 -3.89
N PHE A 397 -10.11 -7.39 -5.00
CA PHE A 397 -10.16 -8.03 -6.33
C PHE A 397 -8.81 -8.64 -6.76
N LEU A 398 -7.68 -8.25 -6.13
CA LEU A 398 -6.38 -8.84 -6.44
C LEU A 398 -6.33 -10.33 -6.14
N ASN A 399 -7.09 -10.81 -5.17
CA ASN A 399 -7.19 -12.24 -4.89
C ASN A 399 -7.71 -12.99 -6.13
N ASP A 400 -8.80 -12.52 -6.72
CA ASP A 400 -9.40 -13.12 -7.92
C ASP A 400 -8.45 -13.04 -9.12
N VAL A 401 -7.78 -11.90 -9.31
CA VAL A 401 -6.80 -11.72 -10.40
C VAL A 401 -5.63 -12.68 -10.24
N ILE A 402 -5.04 -12.79 -9.05
CA ILE A 402 -3.87 -13.65 -8.81
C ILE A 402 -4.25 -15.12 -8.93
N VAL A 403 -5.39 -15.55 -8.37
CA VAL A 403 -5.91 -16.92 -8.53
C VAL A 403 -6.21 -17.24 -9.99
N GLY A 404 -6.79 -16.28 -10.72
CA GLY A 404 -7.03 -16.35 -12.16
C GLY A 404 -5.74 -16.55 -12.95
N LEU A 405 -4.73 -15.71 -12.72
CA LEU A 405 -3.43 -15.80 -13.39
C LEU A 405 -2.70 -17.10 -13.05
N VAL A 406 -2.69 -17.54 -11.79
CA VAL A 406 -2.09 -18.83 -11.40
C VAL A 406 -2.75 -19.99 -12.14
N THR A 407 -4.09 -19.95 -12.31
CA THR A 407 -4.78 -20.96 -13.12
C THR A 407 -4.38 -20.86 -14.60
N GLU A 408 -4.44 -19.66 -15.17
CA GLU A 408 -4.19 -19.44 -16.59
C GLU A 408 -2.78 -19.87 -17.00
N TYR A 409 -1.77 -19.48 -16.23
CA TYR A 409 -0.38 -19.88 -16.46
C TYR A 409 -0.15 -21.38 -16.24
N SER A 410 -0.88 -22.02 -15.32
CA SER A 410 -0.87 -23.49 -15.19
C SER A 410 -1.33 -24.16 -16.48
N ASN A 411 -2.39 -23.64 -17.09
CA ASN A 411 -2.98 -24.17 -18.30
C ASN A 411 -2.11 -23.91 -19.53
N GLU A 412 -1.49 -22.74 -19.62
CA GLU A 412 -0.56 -22.43 -20.69
C GLU A 412 0.71 -23.30 -20.63
N LEU A 413 1.24 -23.52 -19.42
CA LEU A 413 2.38 -24.41 -19.17
C LEU A 413 2.05 -25.86 -19.56
N ALA A 414 0.86 -26.34 -19.20
CA ALA A 414 0.38 -27.67 -19.59
C ALA A 414 0.24 -27.80 -21.12
N GLY A 415 -0.25 -26.75 -21.79
CA GLY A 415 -0.38 -26.69 -23.25
C GLY A 415 0.96 -26.81 -23.98
N ARG A 416 1.99 -26.07 -23.52
CA ARG A 416 3.34 -26.17 -24.09
C ARG A 416 3.96 -27.55 -23.95
N MET A 417 3.70 -28.19 -22.81
CA MET A 417 4.17 -29.55 -22.55
C MET A 417 3.51 -30.57 -23.49
N ALA A 418 2.23 -30.37 -23.83
CA ALA A 418 1.52 -31.20 -24.80
C ALA A 418 2.02 -30.96 -26.24
N SER A 419 2.36 -29.72 -26.61
CA SER A 419 2.83 -29.38 -27.96
C SER A 419 4.30 -29.75 -28.22
N SER A 420 5.14 -29.85 -27.17
CA SER A 420 6.56 -30.23 -27.29
C SER A 420 6.79 -31.73 -27.50
N GLY A 421 5.74 -32.49 -27.81
CA GLY A 421 5.77 -33.93 -28.07
C GLY A 421 6.55 -34.31 -29.33
N SER A 422 7.89 -34.23 -29.26
CA SER A 422 8.75 -35.07 -30.07
C SER A 422 8.55 -36.52 -29.63
N SER A 423 8.27 -37.41 -30.58
CA SER A 423 8.00 -38.85 -30.41
C SER A 423 9.19 -39.67 -29.87
N ARG A 424 10.20 -39.02 -29.30
CA ARG A 424 11.35 -39.66 -28.69
C ARG A 424 11.72 -38.90 -27.42
N LEU A 425 11.21 -39.35 -26.28
CA LEU A 425 11.96 -39.56 -25.02
C LEU A 425 11.01 -40.00 -23.90
N LYS A 426 11.16 -41.26 -23.49
CA LYS A 426 10.61 -41.82 -22.24
C LYS A 426 11.15 -41.02 -21.04
N SER A 427 10.43 -40.00 -20.56
CA SER A 427 10.71 -39.40 -19.24
C SER A 427 9.52 -38.62 -18.64
N ASN A 428 8.35 -39.25 -18.52
CA ASN A 428 7.17 -38.62 -17.88
C ASN A 428 7.43 -38.09 -16.45
N GLY A 429 8.40 -38.63 -15.72
CA GLY A 429 8.74 -38.16 -14.36
C GLY A 429 9.52 -36.84 -14.33
N ALA A 430 10.44 -36.62 -15.28
CA ALA A 430 11.27 -35.42 -15.33
C ALA A 430 10.44 -34.19 -15.74
N SER A 431 9.50 -34.35 -16.68
CA SER A 431 8.60 -33.28 -17.11
C SER A 431 7.63 -32.84 -16.00
N ILE A 432 7.08 -33.76 -15.21
CA ILE A 432 6.17 -33.44 -14.09
C ILE A 432 6.92 -32.72 -12.95
N SER A 433 8.16 -33.11 -12.66
CA SER A 433 8.97 -32.43 -11.63
C SER A 433 9.26 -30.97 -12.00
N LEU A 434 9.61 -30.72 -13.26
CA LEU A 434 9.81 -29.37 -13.80
C LEU A 434 8.51 -28.58 -13.78
N ALA A 435 7.39 -29.18 -14.17
CA ALA A 435 6.08 -28.54 -14.15
C ALA A 435 5.65 -28.14 -12.73
N THR A 436 5.91 -29.00 -11.74
CA THR A 436 5.64 -28.74 -10.33
C THR A 436 6.52 -27.61 -9.79
N GLN A 437 7.80 -27.56 -10.21
CA GLN A 437 8.70 -26.47 -9.86
C GLN A 437 8.23 -25.13 -10.46
N SER A 438 7.81 -25.12 -11.73
CA SER A 438 7.23 -23.93 -12.34
C SER A 438 5.94 -23.51 -11.64
N ALA A 439 5.03 -24.44 -11.32
CA ALA A 439 3.80 -24.16 -10.57
C ALA A 439 4.10 -23.53 -9.20
N LYS A 440 5.15 -24.00 -8.52
CA LYS A 440 5.66 -23.39 -7.28
C LYS A 440 6.19 -21.98 -7.53
N GLU A 441 6.97 -21.74 -8.58
CA GLU A 441 7.52 -20.41 -8.89
C GLU A 441 6.41 -19.37 -9.17
N MET A 442 5.43 -19.68 -10.01
CA MET A 442 4.27 -18.79 -10.23
C MET A 442 3.46 -18.57 -8.94
N ALA A 443 3.26 -19.60 -8.13
CA ALA A 443 2.60 -19.47 -6.84
C ALA A 443 3.40 -18.62 -5.84
N THR A 444 4.74 -18.72 -5.82
CA THR A 444 5.60 -17.87 -4.98
C THR A 444 5.51 -16.41 -5.38
N LEU A 445 5.45 -16.11 -6.68
CA LEU A 445 5.23 -14.77 -7.19
C LEU A 445 3.85 -14.25 -6.74
N GLY A 446 2.79 -15.02 -7.00
CA GLY A 446 1.43 -14.65 -6.62
C GLY A 446 1.31 -14.37 -5.12
N ALA A 447 1.87 -15.24 -4.28
CA ALA A 447 1.90 -15.07 -2.83
C ALA A 447 2.64 -13.78 -2.44
N SER A 448 3.80 -13.51 -3.05
CA SER A 448 4.59 -12.31 -2.77
C SER A 448 3.86 -11.02 -3.15
N LEU A 449 3.21 -10.98 -4.31
CA LEU A 449 2.46 -9.81 -4.78
C LEU A 449 1.23 -9.56 -3.90
N LEU A 450 0.48 -10.62 -3.57
CA LEU A 450 -0.69 -10.56 -2.70
C LEU A 450 -0.32 -10.05 -1.30
N CYS A 451 0.76 -10.60 -0.72
CA CYS A 451 1.27 -10.18 0.58
C CYS A 451 1.77 -8.73 0.57
N ALA A 452 2.41 -8.28 -0.52
CA ALA A 452 2.92 -6.91 -0.63
C ALA A 452 1.79 -5.87 -0.74
N ALA A 453 0.66 -6.21 -1.38
CA ALA A 453 -0.45 -5.30 -1.61
C ALA A 453 -1.39 -5.17 -0.40
N GLY A 454 -1.98 -6.28 0.06
CA GLY A 454 -3.10 -6.24 1.00
C GLY A 454 -2.87 -6.88 2.36
N GLY A 455 -1.64 -7.31 2.63
CA GLY A 455 -1.29 -7.75 3.97
C GLY A 455 -2.01 -9.03 4.41
N ILE A 456 -2.23 -9.14 5.71
CA ILE A 456 -2.94 -10.27 6.32
C ILE A 456 -4.39 -10.38 5.83
N GLN A 457 -5.06 -9.28 5.51
CA GLN A 457 -6.49 -9.25 5.16
C GLN A 457 -6.77 -10.07 3.90
N LEU A 458 -6.03 -9.80 2.82
CA LEU A 458 -6.15 -10.59 1.59
C LEU A 458 -5.87 -12.06 1.81
N VAL A 459 -4.93 -12.40 2.69
CA VAL A 459 -4.66 -13.80 3.02
C VAL A 459 -5.83 -14.42 3.79
N GLN A 460 -6.49 -13.70 4.70
CA GLN A 460 -7.68 -14.25 5.36
C GLN A 460 -8.80 -14.51 4.35
N GLU A 461 -9.04 -13.54 3.46
CA GLU A 461 -10.04 -13.62 2.39
C GLU A 461 -9.71 -14.75 1.41
N LEU A 462 -8.43 -14.95 1.09
CA LEU A 462 -7.96 -16.05 0.24
C LEU A 462 -8.33 -17.43 0.83
N TYR A 463 -8.11 -17.62 2.14
CA TYR A 463 -8.43 -18.87 2.86
C TYR A 463 -9.94 -19.08 3.02
N LYS A 464 -10.68 -18.03 3.38
CA LYS A 464 -12.10 -18.16 3.76
C LYS A 464 -13.07 -18.08 2.59
N GLU A 465 -12.72 -17.30 1.58
CA GLU A 465 -13.66 -16.89 0.53
C GLU A 465 -13.10 -17.21 -0.85
N THR A 466 -12.01 -16.60 -1.29
CA THR A 466 -11.55 -16.69 -2.68
C THR A 466 -11.27 -18.12 -3.16
N ILE A 467 -10.55 -18.94 -2.40
CA ILE A 467 -10.27 -20.33 -2.84
C ILE A 467 -11.51 -21.22 -2.70
N PRO A 468 -12.28 -21.18 -1.60
CA PRO A 468 -13.55 -21.89 -1.54
C PRO A 468 -14.50 -21.52 -2.70
N THR A 469 -14.69 -20.23 -3.01
CA THR A 469 -15.52 -19.81 -4.14
C THR A 469 -14.93 -20.25 -5.48
N TRP A 470 -13.61 -20.21 -5.65
CA TRP A 470 -12.92 -20.75 -6.82
C TRP A 470 -13.23 -22.23 -7.05
N LEU A 471 -13.14 -23.06 -6.01
CA LEU A 471 -13.46 -24.51 -6.06
C LEU A 471 -14.95 -24.78 -6.33
N LEU A 472 -15.84 -23.89 -5.88
CA LEU A 472 -17.29 -23.97 -6.04
C LEU A 472 -17.81 -23.32 -7.33
N SER A 473 -16.97 -22.54 -8.03
CA SER A 473 -17.36 -21.86 -9.27
C SER A 473 -17.35 -22.81 -10.46
N SER A 474 -18.44 -22.86 -11.23
CA SER A 474 -18.44 -23.54 -12.53
C SER A 474 -17.63 -22.68 -13.49
N ARG A 475 -16.42 -23.13 -13.79
CA ARG A 475 -15.57 -22.44 -14.76
C ARG A 475 -15.94 -22.92 -16.16
N ASP A 476 -16.82 -22.16 -16.81
CA ASP A 476 -17.04 -22.23 -18.26
C ASP A 476 -15.83 -21.63 -19.01
N VAL A 477 -14.63 -22.07 -18.67
CA VAL A 477 -13.48 -21.82 -19.54
C VAL A 477 -13.73 -22.74 -20.73
N LYS A 478 -14.03 -22.14 -21.90
CA LYS A 478 -14.02 -22.82 -23.20
C LYS A 478 -12.69 -23.57 -23.33
N LEU A 479 -12.67 -24.82 -22.87
CA LEU A 479 -11.50 -25.68 -22.77
C LEU A 479 -11.06 -26.01 -24.19
N LYS A 480 -10.12 -25.22 -24.71
CA LYS A 480 -9.41 -25.58 -25.93
C LYS A 480 -8.46 -26.76 -25.73
N ASN A 481 -8.27 -27.28 -24.51
CA ASN A 481 -7.42 -28.43 -24.21
C ASN A 481 -7.88 -29.15 -22.92
N ASP A 482 -8.58 -30.28 -23.06
CA ASP A 482 -8.80 -31.25 -21.98
C ASP A 482 -7.50 -32.03 -21.68
N ASN A 483 -6.53 -31.35 -21.07
CA ASN A 483 -5.27 -31.99 -20.67
C ASN A 483 -5.27 -32.27 -19.16
N VAL A 484 -5.12 -33.54 -18.77
CA VAL A 484 -4.99 -33.97 -17.36
C VAL A 484 -3.89 -33.22 -16.62
N VAL A 485 -2.78 -32.89 -17.30
CA VAL A 485 -1.66 -32.15 -16.72
C VAL A 485 -2.08 -30.73 -16.29
N SER A 486 -3.04 -30.12 -17.00
CA SER A 486 -3.60 -28.81 -16.69
C SER A 486 -4.24 -28.80 -15.30
N TYR A 487 -5.16 -29.74 -15.07
CA TYR A 487 -5.89 -29.88 -13.80
C TYR A 487 -4.95 -30.19 -12.62
N ILE A 488 -3.90 -30.97 -12.86
CA ILE A 488 -2.87 -31.25 -11.85
C ILE A 488 -2.11 -29.96 -11.50
N LEU A 489 -1.65 -29.21 -12.50
CA LEU A 489 -0.89 -27.98 -12.26
C LEU A 489 -1.72 -26.88 -11.61
N GLU A 490 -2.98 -26.74 -11.98
CA GLU A 490 -3.92 -25.83 -11.31
C GLU A 490 -4.01 -26.15 -9.81
N GLY A 491 -4.24 -27.43 -9.46
CA GLY A 491 -4.34 -27.86 -8.08
C GLY A 491 -3.06 -27.60 -7.27
N TYR A 492 -1.89 -27.90 -7.85
CA TYR A 492 -0.60 -27.60 -7.24
C TYR A 492 -0.36 -26.10 -7.07
N GLY A 493 -0.58 -25.31 -8.13
CA GLY A 493 -0.34 -23.86 -8.12
C GLY A 493 -1.17 -23.15 -7.05
N ILE A 494 -2.46 -23.48 -6.94
CA ILE A 494 -3.34 -22.89 -5.93
C ILE A 494 -2.99 -23.36 -4.51
N ALA A 495 -2.61 -24.63 -4.32
CA ALA A 495 -2.16 -25.13 -3.03
C ALA A 495 -0.87 -24.43 -2.55
N TYR A 496 0.13 -24.27 -3.43
CA TYR A 496 1.34 -23.51 -3.11
C TYR A 496 1.03 -22.04 -2.82
N LEU A 497 0.15 -21.40 -3.61
CA LEU A 497 -0.25 -20.02 -3.41
C LEU A 497 -0.82 -19.82 -2.00
N LEU A 498 -1.73 -20.71 -1.58
CA LEU A 498 -2.38 -20.65 -0.28
C LEU A 498 -1.39 -20.80 0.88
N ILE A 499 -0.56 -21.86 0.84
CA ILE A 499 0.36 -22.17 1.94
C ILE A 499 1.48 -21.14 2.03
N LEU A 500 2.05 -20.71 0.91
CA LEU A 500 3.11 -19.70 0.90
C LEU A 500 2.59 -18.34 1.39
N SER A 501 1.39 -17.93 0.98
CA SER A 501 0.77 -16.69 1.46
C SER A 501 0.53 -16.72 2.97
N GLY A 502 0.02 -17.84 3.51
CA GLY A 502 -0.14 -18.04 4.95
C GLY A 502 1.20 -18.04 5.70
N SER A 503 2.22 -18.67 5.13
CA SER A 503 3.55 -18.79 5.73
C SER A 503 4.26 -17.44 5.86
N ILE A 504 4.09 -16.54 4.88
CA ILE A 504 4.69 -15.19 4.91
C ILE A 504 4.14 -14.36 6.08
N PHE A 505 2.84 -14.47 6.41
CA PHE A 505 2.24 -13.64 7.47
C PHE A 505 2.20 -14.30 8.84
N TRP A 506 1.84 -15.57 8.89
CA TRP A 506 1.68 -16.28 10.16
C TRP A 506 2.93 -17.00 10.59
N GLY A 507 3.93 -17.13 9.72
CA GLY A 507 5.12 -17.93 10.02
C GLY A 507 4.79 -19.42 10.15
N VAL A 508 5.87 -20.19 10.18
CA VAL A 508 5.82 -21.65 10.16
C VAL A 508 5.98 -22.25 11.57
N GLU A 509 6.54 -21.47 12.50
CA GLU A 509 6.88 -21.90 13.86
C GLU A 509 5.73 -21.68 14.86
N THR A 510 5.90 -22.26 16.06
CA THR A 510 5.02 -22.12 17.22
C THR A 510 5.29 -20.84 18.02
N ASN A 511 6.42 -20.18 17.82
CA ASN A 511 6.88 -19.02 18.60
C ASN A 511 6.22 -17.70 18.18
N LEU A 512 4.89 -17.64 18.14
CA LEU A 512 4.15 -16.42 17.81
C LEU A 512 3.46 -15.85 19.05
N PRO A 513 3.24 -14.52 19.10
CA PRO A 513 2.39 -13.91 20.12
C PRO A 513 1.00 -14.56 20.13
N LEU A 514 0.40 -14.73 21.32
CA LEU A 514 -0.90 -15.41 21.50
C LEU A 514 -2.01 -14.88 20.57
N SER A 515 -2.03 -13.57 20.30
CA SER A 515 -3.03 -12.93 19.42
C SER A 515 -2.87 -13.29 17.95
N LYS A 516 -1.64 -13.53 17.48
CA LYS A 516 -1.37 -14.00 16.11
C LYS A 516 -1.65 -15.49 15.99
N LEU A 517 -1.35 -16.27 17.03
CA LEU A 517 -1.66 -17.69 17.11
C LEU A 517 -3.17 -17.95 17.05
N SER A 518 -3.97 -17.25 17.86
CA SER A 518 -5.43 -17.44 17.89
C SER A 518 -6.10 -17.11 16.55
N ARG A 519 -5.63 -16.03 15.89
CA ARG A 519 -6.10 -15.62 14.57
C ARG A 519 -5.70 -16.62 13.47
N ARG A 520 -4.46 -17.13 13.51
CA ARG A 520 -3.97 -18.18 12.62
C ARG A 520 -4.85 -19.43 12.73
N ASN A 521 -5.06 -19.93 13.95
CA ASN A 521 -5.87 -21.12 14.21
C ASN A 521 -7.29 -20.97 13.62
N ARG A 522 -7.99 -19.86 13.92
CA ARG A 522 -9.36 -19.65 13.41
C ARG A 522 -9.42 -19.69 11.88
N ILE A 523 -8.45 -19.12 11.18
CA ILE A 523 -8.50 -19.02 9.70
C ILE A 523 -8.14 -20.34 9.03
N ILE A 524 -7.05 -20.97 9.48
CA ILE A 524 -6.63 -22.28 8.98
C ILE A 524 -7.70 -23.33 9.28
N GLY A 525 -8.24 -23.33 10.51
CA GLY A 525 -9.31 -24.22 10.94
C GLY A 525 -10.55 -24.10 10.07
N VAL A 526 -11.00 -22.87 9.75
CA VAL A 526 -12.16 -22.66 8.84
C VAL A 526 -11.91 -23.26 7.46
N HIS A 527 -10.72 -23.06 6.89
CA HIS A 527 -10.41 -23.63 5.58
C HIS A 527 -10.35 -25.16 5.61
N LEU A 528 -9.73 -25.76 6.62
CA LEU A 528 -9.67 -27.22 6.77
C LEU A 528 -11.02 -27.85 7.09
N ASP A 529 -11.87 -27.16 7.87
CA ASP A 529 -13.25 -27.56 8.14
C ASP A 529 -14.03 -27.63 6.81
N PHE A 530 -13.90 -26.60 5.94
CA PHE A 530 -14.46 -26.63 4.58
C PHE A 530 -13.94 -27.83 3.77
N LEU A 531 -12.62 -28.09 3.76
CA LEU A 531 -12.08 -29.24 3.02
C LEU A 531 -12.64 -30.57 3.54
N ALA A 532 -12.74 -30.72 4.86
CA ALA A 532 -13.29 -31.92 5.50
C ALA A 532 -14.76 -32.14 5.13
N GLU A 533 -15.57 -31.10 5.08
CA GLU A 533 -16.99 -31.17 4.70
C GLU A 533 -17.17 -31.58 3.23
N VAL A 534 -16.33 -31.05 2.34
CA VAL A 534 -16.31 -31.47 0.93
C VAL A 534 -15.89 -32.94 0.80
N MET A 535 -14.87 -33.40 1.55
CA MET A 535 -14.46 -34.81 1.56
C MET A 535 -15.55 -35.77 2.07
N GLU A 536 -16.39 -35.30 3.01
CA GLU A 536 -17.58 -36.02 3.48
C GLU A 536 -18.75 -35.99 2.49
N ARG A 537 -18.59 -35.32 1.33
CA ARG A 537 -19.63 -35.09 0.31
C ARG A 537 -20.83 -34.30 0.82
N LYS A 538 -20.64 -33.47 1.85
CA LYS A 538 -21.67 -32.53 2.34
C LYS A 538 -21.82 -31.32 1.45
N ILE A 539 -20.74 -30.94 0.76
CA ILE A 539 -20.68 -29.84 -0.18
C ILE A 539 -20.31 -30.42 -1.55
N SER A 540 -21.08 -30.05 -2.58
CA SER A 540 -20.78 -30.39 -3.97
C SER A 540 -19.85 -29.37 -4.60
N LEU A 541 -18.75 -29.83 -5.21
CA LEU A 541 -17.84 -28.99 -5.98
C LEU A 541 -18.23 -28.96 -7.46
N SER A 542 -17.90 -27.86 -8.12
CA SER A 542 -18.00 -27.70 -9.58
C SER A 542 -16.66 -27.90 -10.30
N CYS A 543 -15.53 -27.83 -9.59
CA CYS A 543 -14.20 -28.00 -10.19
C CYS A 543 -13.92 -29.46 -10.59
N ASN A 544 -12.96 -29.67 -11.49
CA ASN A 544 -12.55 -31.02 -11.91
C ASN A 544 -12.09 -31.86 -10.70
N PRO A 545 -12.51 -33.13 -10.57
CA PRO A 545 -12.09 -34.02 -9.48
C PRO A 545 -10.57 -34.19 -9.34
N ILE A 546 -9.83 -34.09 -10.45
CA ILE A 546 -8.36 -34.16 -10.47
C ILE A 546 -7.75 -32.92 -9.82
N THR A 547 -8.26 -31.72 -10.16
CA THR A 547 -7.84 -30.45 -9.54
C THR A 547 -8.11 -30.50 -8.04
N TRP A 548 -9.30 -30.94 -7.63
CA TRP A 548 -9.68 -31.10 -6.22
C TRP A 548 -8.75 -32.05 -5.47
N LYS A 549 -8.57 -33.28 -5.97
CA LYS A 549 -7.70 -34.28 -5.34
C LYS A 549 -6.26 -33.74 -5.21
N THR A 550 -5.74 -33.13 -6.27
CA THR A 550 -4.37 -32.60 -6.29
C THR A 550 -4.20 -31.45 -5.30
N TYR A 551 -5.16 -30.53 -5.26
CA TYR A 551 -5.18 -29.41 -4.34
C TYR A 551 -5.14 -29.88 -2.88
N VAL A 552 -6.05 -30.76 -2.47
CA VAL A 552 -6.13 -31.26 -1.08
C VAL A 552 -4.88 -32.04 -0.69
N CYS A 553 -4.43 -32.98 -1.53
CA CYS A 553 -3.22 -33.74 -1.25
C CYS A 553 -2.00 -32.81 -1.13
N CYS A 554 -1.89 -31.79 -1.98
CA CYS A 554 -0.79 -30.85 -1.93
C CYS A 554 -0.85 -29.95 -0.69
N VAL A 555 -2.01 -29.37 -0.34
CA VAL A 555 -2.19 -28.57 0.88
C VAL A 555 -1.77 -29.37 2.11
N VAL A 556 -2.29 -30.59 2.27
CA VAL A 556 -1.97 -31.43 3.43
C VAL A 556 -0.48 -31.78 3.46
N ARG A 557 0.10 -32.16 2.30
CA ARG A 557 1.53 -32.49 2.20
C ARG A 557 2.41 -31.30 2.58
N LEU A 558 2.07 -30.10 2.12
CA LEU A 558 2.78 -28.88 2.46
C LEU A 558 2.63 -28.51 3.94
N MET A 559 1.45 -28.69 4.54
CA MET A 559 1.26 -28.45 5.98
C MET A 559 2.06 -29.44 6.82
N VAL A 560 2.05 -30.73 6.48
CA VAL A 560 2.81 -31.77 7.20
C VAL A 560 4.32 -31.54 7.11
N SER A 561 4.82 -31.12 5.95
CA SER A 561 6.26 -30.97 5.69
C SER A 561 6.82 -29.60 6.09
N LEU A 562 6.12 -28.52 5.73
CA LEU A 562 6.58 -27.15 5.96
C LEU A 562 6.06 -26.63 7.29
N ALA A 563 4.76 -26.70 7.56
CA ALA A 563 4.13 -26.03 8.71
C ALA A 563 3.41 -26.99 9.68
N PRO A 564 4.11 -27.98 10.26
CA PRO A 564 3.47 -29.01 11.09
C PRO A 564 2.83 -28.42 12.36
N ALA A 565 3.33 -27.28 12.86
CA ALA A 565 2.77 -26.55 13.98
C ALA A 565 1.31 -26.14 13.75
N TRP A 566 0.92 -25.85 12.50
CA TRP A 566 -0.45 -25.43 12.18
C TRP A 566 -1.45 -26.57 12.42
N LEU A 567 -1.02 -27.83 12.28
CA LEU A 567 -1.88 -29.00 12.45
C LEU A 567 -2.22 -29.27 13.90
N GLN A 568 -1.33 -28.95 14.84
CA GLN A 568 -1.57 -29.13 16.28
C GLN A 568 -2.67 -28.21 16.81
N GLU A 569 -2.98 -27.14 16.08
CA GLU A 569 -3.97 -26.13 16.48
C GLU A 569 -5.38 -26.45 15.98
N VAL A 570 -5.49 -27.39 15.03
CA VAL A 570 -6.74 -27.74 14.35
C VAL A 570 -7.52 -28.78 15.16
N LYS A 571 -8.85 -28.73 15.08
CA LYS A 571 -9.72 -29.71 15.73
C LYS A 571 -9.40 -31.13 15.25
N VAL A 572 -9.28 -32.05 16.21
CA VAL A 572 -8.99 -33.48 15.92
C VAL A 572 -10.04 -34.09 14.99
N ASP A 573 -11.31 -33.72 15.15
CA ASP A 573 -12.39 -34.22 14.30
C ASP A 573 -12.17 -33.86 12.83
N THR A 574 -11.70 -32.64 12.55
CA THR A 574 -11.38 -32.18 11.20
C THR A 574 -10.21 -32.96 10.61
N LEU A 575 -9.14 -33.14 11.38
CA LEU A 575 -7.99 -33.95 10.97
C LEU A 575 -8.39 -35.41 10.70
N ARG A 576 -9.24 -36.00 11.54
CA ARG A 576 -9.76 -37.37 11.38
C ARG A 576 -10.53 -37.51 10.07
N LYS A 577 -11.41 -36.55 9.75
CA LYS A 577 -12.20 -36.56 8.51
C LYS A 577 -11.33 -36.47 7.27
N LEU A 578 -10.36 -35.55 7.28
CA LEU A 578 -9.39 -35.40 6.19
C LEU A 578 -8.56 -36.68 6.00
N ALA A 579 -8.04 -37.27 7.08
CA ALA A 579 -7.25 -38.51 7.02
C ALA A 579 -8.05 -39.70 6.46
N ARG A 580 -9.32 -39.85 6.85
CA ARG A 580 -10.22 -40.86 6.26
C ARG A 580 -10.45 -40.60 4.77
N GLY A 581 -10.66 -39.35 4.39
CA GLY A 581 -10.81 -38.95 2.99
C GLY A 581 -9.57 -39.27 2.14
N LEU A 582 -8.37 -38.97 2.66
CA LEU A 582 -7.10 -39.28 2.01
C LEU A 582 -6.88 -40.79 1.86
N SER A 583 -7.27 -41.56 2.88
CA SER A 583 -7.20 -43.03 2.83
C SER A 583 -8.11 -43.61 1.74
N ARG A 584 -9.30 -43.03 1.52
CA ARG A 584 -10.18 -43.41 0.39
C ARG A 584 -9.57 -43.12 -0.99
N TRP A 585 -8.57 -42.25 -1.05
CA TRP A 585 -7.82 -41.95 -2.27
C TRP A 585 -6.50 -42.72 -2.39
N ASN A 586 -6.27 -43.69 -1.50
CA ASN A 586 -5.06 -44.50 -1.39
C ASN A 586 -3.81 -43.68 -0.99
N GLU A 587 -3.99 -42.55 -0.30
CA GLU A 587 -2.90 -41.69 0.21
C GLU A 587 -2.66 -41.96 1.71
N HIS A 588 -2.44 -43.23 2.06
CA HIS A 588 -2.36 -43.69 3.45
C HIS A 588 -1.18 -43.09 4.23
N GLU A 589 0.01 -42.99 3.62
CA GLU A 589 1.18 -42.38 4.27
C GLU A 589 0.94 -40.92 4.64
N LEU A 590 0.26 -40.18 3.75
CA LEU A 590 -0.09 -38.78 3.99
C LEU A 590 -1.15 -38.66 5.09
N ALA A 591 -2.15 -39.55 5.09
CA ALA A 591 -3.19 -39.61 6.11
C ALA A 591 -2.61 -39.91 7.51
N LEU A 592 -1.69 -40.86 7.60
CA LEU A 592 -0.98 -41.18 8.85
C LEU A 592 -0.10 -40.01 9.30
N SER A 593 0.66 -39.42 8.38
CA SER A 593 1.52 -38.26 8.68
C SER A 593 0.71 -37.05 9.17
N LEU A 594 -0.47 -36.80 8.59
CA LEU A 594 -1.38 -35.75 9.02
C LEU A 594 -1.79 -35.92 10.49
N LEU A 595 -2.23 -37.12 10.87
CA LEU A 595 -2.65 -37.42 12.24
C LEU A 595 -1.47 -37.41 13.22
N GLN A 596 -0.32 -37.95 12.81
CA GLN A 596 0.90 -37.91 13.63
C GLN A 596 1.34 -36.48 13.95
N ARG A 597 1.28 -35.57 12.96
CA ARG A 597 1.62 -34.15 13.16
C ARG A 597 0.53 -33.35 13.89
N GLY A 598 -0.68 -33.87 14.00
CA GLY A 598 -1.77 -33.29 14.80
C GLY A 598 -1.54 -33.29 16.32
N GLY A 599 -0.49 -33.96 16.80
CA GLY A 599 -0.11 -33.98 18.22
C GLY A 599 -0.85 -35.03 19.04
N THR A 600 -0.73 -34.92 20.37
CA THR A 600 -1.23 -35.95 21.32
C THR A 600 -2.73 -36.18 21.23
N SER A 601 -3.50 -35.12 20.93
CA SER A 601 -4.95 -35.18 20.79
C SER A 601 -5.41 -36.04 19.59
N ALA A 602 -4.58 -36.17 18.55
CA ALA A 602 -4.88 -36.94 17.35
C ALA A 602 -4.44 -38.42 17.41
N MET A 603 -3.69 -38.83 18.45
CA MET A 603 -3.13 -40.18 18.56
C MET A 603 -4.19 -41.29 18.58
N GLY A 604 -5.36 -41.04 19.18
CA GLY A 604 -6.48 -41.99 19.15
C GLY A 604 -6.99 -42.23 17.73
N ALA A 605 -7.16 -41.16 16.94
CA ALA A 605 -7.57 -41.27 15.54
C ALA A 605 -6.49 -41.93 14.66
N LEU A 606 -5.20 -41.74 14.99
CA LEU A 606 -4.10 -42.40 14.32
C LEU A 606 -4.15 -43.93 14.54
N ALA A 607 -4.31 -44.37 15.79
CA ALA A 607 -4.39 -45.79 16.12
C ALA A 607 -5.57 -46.49 15.43
N GLU A 608 -6.74 -45.84 15.39
CA GLU A 608 -7.90 -46.33 14.62
C GLU A 608 -7.57 -46.52 13.14
N LEU A 609 -6.89 -45.55 12.52
CA LEU A 609 -6.59 -45.59 11.10
C LEU A 609 -5.55 -46.66 10.76
N VAL A 610 -4.51 -46.84 11.58
CA VAL A 610 -3.50 -47.90 11.40
C VAL A 610 -4.16 -49.27 11.42
N ASN A 611 -5.05 -49.53 12.39
CA ASN A 611 -5.78 -50.80 12.47
C ASN A 611 -6.62 -51.07 11.21
N LEU A 612 -7.26 -50.03 10.64
CA LEU A 612 -8.04 -50.16 9.40
C LEU A 612 -7.15 -50.48 8.19
N VAL A 613 -6.00 -49.80 8.06
CA VAL A 613 -5.06 -50.03 6.95
C VAL A 613 -4.45 -51.43 7.03
N GLU A 614 -4.04 -51.88 8.22
CA GLU A 614 -3.54 -53.24 8.41
C GLU A 614 -4.60 -54.32 8.12
N PHE A 615 -5.87 -54.03 8.43
CA PHE A 615 -6.98 -54.94 8.14
C PHE A 615 -7.30 -55.02 6.64
N GLU A 616 -7.22 -53.90 5.92
CA GLU A 616 -7.38 -53.88 4.46
C GLU A 616 -6.23 -54.60 3.75
N GLN A 617 -4.99 -54.50 4.24
CA GLN A 617 -3.84 -55.24 3.71
C GLN A 617 -3.88 -56.75 3.99
N LYS A 618 -4.62 -57.18 5.02
CA LYS A 618 -4.76 -58.60 5.41
C LYS A 618 -5.91 -59.34 4.72
N LYS A 619 -6.74 -58.68 3.90
CA LYS A 619 -7.74 -59.38 3.09
C LYS A 619 -7.03 -60.17 1.98
N PRO A 620 -7.10 -61.52 1.97
CA PRO A 620 -6.60 -62.29 0.84
C PRO A 620 -7.42 -61.91 -0.40
N CYS A 621 -6.74 -61.70 -1.53
CA CYS A 621 -7.41 -61.60 -2.83
C CYS A 621 -8.20 -62.89 -3.05
N SER A 622 -9.52 -62.81 -2.91
CA SER A 622 -10.48 -63.84 -3.30
C SER A 622 -11.03 -63.52 -4.68
#